data_AF-A0A1R4IQR4-F1
#
_entry.id   AF-A0A1R4IQR4-F1
#
_cell.length_a   1.000
_cell.length_b   1.000
_cell.length_c   1.000
_cell.angle_alpha   90.00
_cell.angle_beta   90.00
_cell.angle_gamma   90.00
#
_symmetry.space_group_name_H-M   'P 1'
#
loop_
_entity.id
_entity.type
_entity.pdbx_description
1 polymer ?
#
loop_
_entity_poly.entity_id
_entity_poly.type
_entity_poly.pdbx_seq_one_letter_code
_entity_poly.pdbx_strand_id
1 'polypeptide(L)'
;MKKLFLTGVSLLCALTLTFAQSNPEEAAKQETATLTTALTLTEDQSAEILPILVDGNKAKEAIKSDATLSPELLSEALNKQQSTTDAQVAEALTEEQKPLFESYISQRPKEQMPTPTVEPGTQPVEPAQPMQQPMEPTQQPAQPMQP
;
A
#
# COMPACT_ATOMS: atom_id res chain seq x y z
N MET A 1 29.24 -36.30 34.11
CA MET A 1 27.76 -36.12 34.03
C MET A 1 27.52 -34.74 33.44
N LYS A 2 26.89 -34.66 32.25
CA LYS A 2 25.57 -34.03 31.99
C LYS A 2 25.47 -32.58 32.54
N LYS A 3 25.08 -31.53 31.82
CA LYS A 3 24.42 -31.36 30.52
C LYS A 3 24.17 -29.83 30.37
N LEU A 4 24.17 -29.34 29.12
CA LEU A 4 23.39 -28.18 28.63
C LEU A 4 23.76 -26.77 29.15
N PHE A 5 24.68 -26.10 28.43
CA PHE A 5 24.51 -24.67 28.16
C PHE A 5 23.53 -24.57 26.98
N LEU A 6 22.24 -24.61 27.27
CA LEU A 6 21.40 -23.43 27.45
C LEU A 6 21.18 -22.73 26.10
N THR A 7 20.21 -23.29 25.38
CA THR A 7 19.30 -22.63 24.45
C THR A 7 19.29 -21.11 24.62
N GLY A 8 19.98 -20.41 23.71
CA GLY A 8 20.12 -18.95 23.76
C GLY A 8 20.19 -18.31 22.37
N VAL A 9 19.72 -19.00 21.33
CA VAL A 9 19.49 -18.42 20.00
C VAL A 9 17.99 -18.42 19.76
N SER A 10 17.24 -17.60 20.50
CA SER A 10 15.81 -17.42 20.28
C SER A 10 15.28 -16.05 20.73
N LEU A 11 16.11 -15.00 20.73
CA LEU A 11 15.63 -13.66 21.07
C LEU A 11 16.33 -12.53 20.31
N LEU A 12 16.50 -12.66 19.00
CA LEU A 12 16.86 -11.49 18.18
C LEU A 12 16.25 -11.53 16.77
N CYS A 13 14.98 -11.94 16.68
CA CYS A 13 14.11 -11.67 15.52
C CYS A 13 12.98 -10.71 15.91
N ALA A 14 13.24 -9.75 16.80
CA ALA A 14 12.24 -8.75 17.25
C ALA A 14 12.68 -7.29 16.97
N LEU A 15 13.73 -7.11 16.16
CA LEU A 15 14.19 -5.84 15.60
C LEU A 15 14.37 -6.19 14.10
N THR A 16 13.67 -5.68 13.10
CA THR A 16 13.31 -4.29 12.80
C THR A 16 12.28 -4.26 11.66
N LEU A 17 11.03 -4.72 11.87
CA LEU A 17 9.94 -4.33 10.95
C LEU A 17 9.53 -2.90 11.28
N THR A 18 10.46 -1.95 11.11
CA THR A 18 10.05 -0.56 10.86
C THR A 18 9.49 -0.58 9.45
N PHE A 19 8.21 -0.96 9.34
CA PHE A 19 7.42 -0.55 8.19
C PHE A 19 7.67 0.94 8.05
N ALA A 20 8.02 1.39 6.85
CA ALA A 20 8.13 2.79 6.52
C ALA A 20 6.75 3.43 6.72
N GLN A 21 6.41 3.76 7.96
CA GLN A 21 5.25 4.55 8.31
C GLN A 21 5.55 5.91 7.68
N SER A 22 4.87 6.21 6.58
CA SER A 22 5.02 7.46 5.85
C SER A 22 4.85 8.59 6.85
N ASN A 23 5.87 9.43 7.00
CA ASN A 23 5.71 10.67 7.75
C ASN A 23 5.13 11.70 6.76
N PRO A 24 3.89 12.18 6.96
CA PRO A 24 3.24 13.09 6.02
C PRO A 24 4.01 14.42 5.91
N GLU A 25 4.73 14.82 6.97
CA GLU A 25 5.56 16.02 6.98
C GLU A 25 6.83 15.86 6.14
N GLU A 26 7.50 14.71 6.21
CA GLU A 26 8.68 14.44 5.39
C GLU A 26 8.30 14.27 3.92
N ALA A 27 7.17 13.61 3.65
CA ALA A 27 6.61 13.51 2.30
C ALA A 27 6.31 14.91 1.72
N ALA A 28 5.65 15.77 2.50
CA ALA A 28 5.35 17.13 2.08
C ALA A 28 6.61 17.97 1.82
N LYS A 29 7.67 17.81 2.62
CA LYS A 29 8.96 18.49 2.35
C LYS A 29 9.59 18.03 1.05
N GLN A 30 9.59 16.72 0.77
CA GLN A 30 10.12 16.18 -0.48
C GLN A 30 9.30 16.65 -1.69
N GLU A 31 7.97 16.67 -1.57
CA GLU A 31 7.08 17.20 -2.60
C GLU A 31 7.32 18.70 -2.82
N THR A 32 7.45 19.49 -1.75
CA THR A 32 7.78 20.93 -1.84
C THR A 32 9.11 21.15 -2.54
N ALA A 33 10.14 20.34 -2.24
CA ALA A 33 11.44 20.42 -2.93
C ALA A 33 11.33 20.08 -4.43
N THR A 34 10.49 19.10 -4.76
CA THR A 34 10.21 18.72 -6.16
C THR A 34 9.50 19.86 -6.89
N LEU A 35 8.47 20.45 -6.30
CA LEU A 35 7.76 21.61 -6.86
C LEU A 35 8.65 22.83 -6.99
N THR A 36 9.51 23.08 -5.98
CA THR A 36 10.50 24.17 -6.01
C THR A 36 11.40 24.04 -7.23
N THR A 37 11.87 22.82 -7.51
CA THR A 37 12.73 22.57 -8.67
C THR A 37 11.96 22.66 -9.99
N ALA A 38 10.74 22.14 -10.05
CA ALA A 38 9.95 22.10 -11.28
C ALA A 38 9.39 23.47 -11.70
N LEU A 39 9.05 24.31 -10.72
CA LEU A 39 8.35 25.58 -10.93
C LEU A 39 9.23 26.80 -10.61
N THR A 40 10.45 26.58 -10.11
CA THR A 40 11.34 27.63 -9.60
C THR A 40 10.63 28.48 -8.53
N LEU A 41 10.10 27.82 -7.49
CA LEU A 41 9.40 28.50 -6.41
C LEU A 41 10.36 29.39 -5.62
N THR A 42 9.85 30.54 -5.15
CA THR A 42 10.55 31.39 -4.18
C THR A 42 10.47 30.79 -2.77
N GLU A 43 11.32 31.24 -1.85
CA GLU A 43 11.25 30.78 -0.44
C GLU A 43 9.89 31.08 0.19
N ASP A 44 9.30 32.24 -0.09
CA ASP A 44 7.98 32.62 0.42
C ASP A 44 6.88 31.70 -0.11
N GLN A 45 6.90 31.39 -1.41
CA GLN A 45 5.94 30.45 -2.01
C GLN A 45 6.11 29.03 -1.45
N SER A 46 7.34 28.56 -1.27
CA SER A 46 7.62 27.25 -0.68
C SER A 46 7.15 27.19 0.78
N ALA A 47 7.28 28.27 1.54
CA ALA A 47 6.78 28.37 2.91
C ALA A 47 5.25 28.36 2.98
N GLU A 48 4.57 28.93 1.98
CA GLU A 48 3.10 28.90 1.85
C GLU A 48 2.57 27.54 1.39
N ILE A 49 3.26 26.88 0.46
CA ILE A 49 2.86 25.59 -0.13
C ILE A 49 3.10 24.41 0.81
N LEU A 50 4.18 24.43 1.60
CA LEU A 50 4.52 23.33 2.51
C LEU A 50 3.36 22.91 3.44
N PRO A 51 2.69 23.81 4.20
CA PRO A 51 1.59 23.42 5.07
C PRO A 51 0.40 22.84 4.30
N ILE A 52 0.11 23.32 3.08
CA ILE A 52 -0.95 22.79 2.20
C ILE A 52 -0.66 21.31 1.89
N LEU A 53 0.58 20.98 1.56
CA LEU A 53 1.00 19.62 1.27
C LEU A 53 1.01 18.73 2.52
N VAL A 54 1.41 19.27 3.68
CA VAL A 54 1.35 18.55 4.96
C VAL A 54 -0.09 18.13 5.27
N ASP A 55 -1.04 19.06 5.16
CA ASP A 55 -2.44 18.80 5.47
C ASP A 55 -3.08 17.88 4.42
N GLY A 56 -2.73 18.08 3.14
CA GLY A 56 -3.09 17.16 2.05
C GLY A 56 -2.65 15.73 2.33
N ASN A 57 -1.39 15.53 2.72
CA ASN A 57 -0.83 14.22 3.03
C ASN A 57 -1.46 13.57 4.27
N LYS A 58 -1.68 14.34 5.35
CA LYS A 58 -2.41 13.85 6.53
C LYS A 58 -3.82 13.37 6.19
N ALA A 59 -4.54 14.14 5.37
CA ALA A 59 -5.88 13.75 4.93
C ALA A 59 -5.85 12.48 4.07
N LYS A 60 -4.87 12.33 3.18
CA LYS A 60 -4.67 11.10 2.39
C LYS A 60 -4.37 9.90 3.27
N GLU A 61 -3.55 10.05 4.31
CA GLU A 61 -3.29 8.98 5.28
C GLU A 61 -4.53 8.60 6.09
N ALA A 62 -5.35 9.57 6.48
CA ALA A 62 -6.62 9.32 7.14
C ALA A 62 -7.57 8.53 6.23
N ILE A 63 -7.68 8.91 4.95
CA ILE A 63 -8.48 8.18 3.95
C ILE A 63 -7.95 6.75 3.76
N LYS A 64 -6.62 6.57 3.66
CA LYS A 64 -6.00 5.23 3.51
C LYS A 64 -6.19 4.34 4.75
N SER A 65 -6.32 4.95 5.92
CA SER A 65 -6.54 4.25 7.18
C SER A 65 -8.01 3.94 7.46
N ASP A 66 -8.94 4.49 6.66
CA ASP A 66 -10.37 4.26 6.81
C ASP A 66 -10.77 2.89 6.24
N ALA A 67 -10.82 1.89 7.13
CA ALA A 67 -11.22 0.53 6.79
C ALA A 67 -12.71 0.37 6.45
N THR A 68 -13.52 1.44 6.54
CA THR A 68 -14.95 1.40 6.20
C THR A 68 -15.22 1.69 4.72
N LEU A 69 -14.25 2.26 4.01
CA LEU A 69 -14.40 2.59 2.59
C LEU A 69 -14.19 1.38 1.70
N SER A 70 -15.09 1.20 0.73
CA SER A 70 -14.84 0.27 -0.38
C SER A 70 -13.68 0.76 -1.26
N PRO A 71 -12.99 -0.13 -1.99
CA PRO A 71 -11.83 0.27 -2.80
C PRO A 71 -12.11 1.39 -3.81
N GLU A 72 -13.30 1.39 -4.41
CA GLU A 72 -13.72 2.43 -5.35
C GLU A 72 -13.91 3.79 -4.66
N LEU A 73 -14.59 3.80 -3.50
CA LEU A 73 -14.81 5.00 -2.71
C LEU A 73 -13.51 5.57 -2.13
N LEU A 74 -12.58 4.69 -1.73
CA LEU A 74 -11.26 5.08 -1.27
C LEU A 74 -10.48 5.75 -2.40
N SER A 75 -10.45 5.17 -3.60
CA SER A 75 -9.81 5.75 -4.77
C SER A 75 -10.41 7.12 -5.14
N GLU A 76 -11.73 7.23 -5.16
CA GLU A 76 -12.43 8.50 -5.40
C GLU A 76 -12.06 9.56 -4.35
N ALA A 77 -12.07 9.19 -3.06
CA ALA A 77 -11.72 10.08 -1.97
C ALA A 77 -10.26 10.57 -2.08
N LEU A 78 -9.30 9.68 -2.43
CA LEU A 78 -7.91 10.06 -2.64
C LEU A 78 -7.74 11.01 -3.83
N ASN A 79 -8.38 10.72 -4.97
CA ASN A 79 -8.30 11.58 -6.15
C ASN A 79 -8.92 12.96 -5.86
N LYS A 80 -10.04 13.01 -5.15
CA LYS A 80 -10.67 14.27 -4.72
C LYS A 80 -9.76 15.05 -3.77
N GLN A 81 -9.12 14.37 -2.82
CA GLN A 81 -8.19 15.00 -1.89
C GLN A 81 -6.95 15.54 -2.60
N GLN A 82 -6.41 14.79 -3.55
CA GLN A 82 -5.30 15.23 -4.40
C GLN A 82 -5.68 16.47 -5.20
N SER A 83 -6.82 16.45 -5.89
CA SER A 83 -7.30 17.61 -6.66
C SER A 83 -7.56 18.84 -5.79
N THR A 84 -8.05 18.65 -4.57
CA THR A 84 -8.26 19.75 -3.61
C THR A 84 -6.94 20.37 -3.16
N THR A 85 -5.93 19.53 -2.94
CA THR A 85 -4.58 19.97 -2.58
C THR A 85 -3.94 20.71 -3.75
N ASP A 86 -4.03 20.17 -4.97
CA ASP A 86 -3.48 20.79 -6.17
C ASP A 86 -4.13 22.15 -6.47
N ALA A 87 -5.45 22.29 -6.27
CA ALA A 87 -6.13 23.57 -6.43
C ALA A 87 -5.58 24.64 -5.46
N GLN A 88 -5.40 24.30 -4.18
CA GLN A 88 -4.84 25.22 -3.20
C GLN A 88 -3.37 25.59 -3.52
N VAL A 89 -2.58 24.62 -3.99
CA VAL A 89 -1.21 24.91 -4.44
C VAL A 89 -1.23 25.88 -5.62
N ALA A 90 -2.11 25.69 -6.60
CA ALA A 90 -2.22 26.57 -7.77
C ALA A 90 -2.59 28.02 -7.40
N GLU A 91 -3.32 28.24 -6.31
CA GLU A 91 -3.65 29.58 -5.81
C GLU A 91 -2.42 30.33 -5.26
N ALA A 92 -1.42 29.61 -4.74
CA ALA A 92 -0.14 30.17 -4.25
C ALA A 92 0.90 30.40 -5.37
N LEU A 93 0.59 30.01 -6.62
CA LEU A 93 1.48 30.15 -7.77
C LEU A 93 1.21 31.44 -8.56
N THR A 94 2.25 31.97 -9.19
CA THR A 94 2.09 33.06 -10.15
C THR A 94 1.46 32.56 -11.45
N GLU A 95 0.90 33.48 -12.24
CA GLU A 95 0.32 33.17 -13.56
C GLU A 95 1.32 32.50 -14.51
N GLU A 96 2.62 32.81 -14.37
CA GLU A 96 3.69 32.20 -15.18
C GLU A 96 4.03 30.78 -14.74
N GLN A 97 3.80 30.42 -13.47
CA GLN A 97 4.09 29.10 -12.90
C GLN A 97 2.93 28.11 -13.06
N LYS A 98 1.68 28.59 -13.12
CA LYS A 98 0.48 27.76 -13.34
C LYS A 98 0.58 26.78 -14.52
N PRO A 99 1.01 27.18 -15.75
CA PRO A 99 1.11 26.23 -16.86
C PRO A 99 2.18 25.15 -16.64
N LEU A 100 3.28 25.47 -15.94
CA LEU A 100 4.29 24.49 -15.54
C LEU A 100 3.71 23.50 -14.53
N PHE A 101 2.88 23.98 -13.61
CA PHE A 101 2.22 23.16 -12.62
C PHE A 101 1.16 22.23 -13.22
N GLU A 102 0.36 22.71 -14.17
CA GLU A 102 -0.58 21.87 -14.93
C GLU A 102 0.13 20.73 -15.68
N SER A 103 1.27 21.04 -16.31
CA SER A 103 2.13 20.04 -16.95
C SER A 103 2.68 19.04 -15.94
N TYR A 104 3.08 19.51 -14.76
CA TYR A 104 3.55 18.64 -13.67
C TYR A 104 2.45 17.70 -13.17
N ILE A 105 1.23 18.20 -12.89
CA ILE A 105 0.09 17.38 -12.45
C ILE A 105 -0.28 16.34 -13.51
N SER A 106 -0.29 16.72 -14.79
CA SER A 106 -0.66 15.83 -15.90
C SER A 106 0.27 14.62 -16.04
N GLN A 107 1.51 14.73 -15.54
CA GLN A 107 2.50 13.65 -15.55
C GLN A 107 2.47 12.81 -14.28
N ARG A 108 1.74 13.22 -13.23
CA ARG A 108 1.67 12.45 -12.00
C ARG A 108 0.90 11.15 -12.26
N PRO A 109 1.40 10.00 -11.75
CA PRO A 109 0.60 8.79 -11.75
C PRO A 109 -0.65 9.04 -10.90
N LYS A 110 -1.83 8.76 -11.46
CA LYS A 110 -3.05 8.76 -10.66
C LYS A 110 -2.85 7.77 -9.52
N GLU A 111 -3.17 8.19 -8.30
CA GLU A 111 -3.21 7.30 -7.14
C GLU A 111 -4.33 6.27 -7.36
N GLN A 112 -3.98 5.21 -8.06
CA GLN A 112 -4.68 3.94 -8.01
C GLN A 112 -4.04 3.20 -6.84
N MET A 113 -4.86 2.73 -5.90
CA MET A 113 -4.37 1.68 -5.00
C MET A 113 -3.78 0.56 -5.86
N PRO A 114 -2.73 -0.15 -5.41
CA PRO A 114 -2.41 -1.41 -6.06
C PRO A 114 -3.71 -2.22 -6.07
N THR A 115 -4.27 -2.42 -7.26
CA THR A 115 -5.16 -3.56 -7.49
C THR A 115 -4.44 -4.74 -6.88
N PRO A 116 -5.08 -5.57 -6.05
CA PRO A 116 -4.47 -6.83 -5.67
C PRO A 116 -4.06 -7.47 -6.99
N THR A 117 -2.75 -7.59 -7.21
CA THR A 117 -2.20 -8.39 -8.28
C THR A 117 -2.82 -9.76 -8.08
N VAL A 118 -3.88 -10.06 -8.83
CA VAL A 118 -4.17 -11.43 -9.18
C VAL A 118 -2.97 -11.80 -10.03
N GLU A 119 -1.99 -12.42 -9.38
CA GLU A 119 -0.88 -13.04 -10.09
C GLU A 119 -1.49 -13.90 -11.22
N PRO A 120 -1.07 -13.74 -12.47
CA PRO A 120 -1.46 -14.67 -13.53
C PRO A 120 -0.72 -15.98 -13.27
N GLY A 121 -1.27 -16.79 -12.36
CA GLY A 121 -0.50 -17.91 -11.80
C GLY A 121 -1.20 -18.73 -10.72
N THR A 122 -2.52 -18.73 -10.58
CA THR A 122 -3.21 -19.87 -9.94
C THR A 122 -4.51 -20.17 -10.66
N GLN A 123 -4.59 -21.42 -11.09
CA GLN A 123 -5.68 -22.03 -11.83
C GLN A 123 -7.00 -21.92 -11.04
N PRO A 124 -8.17 -21.89 -11.73
CA PRO A 124 -9.45 -21.82 -11.06
C PRO A 124 -9.66 -23.11 -10.27
N VAL A 125 -9.70 -23.02 -8.94
CA VAL A 125 -10.24 -24.11 -8.13
C VAL A 125 -11.76 -24.07 -8.27
N GLU A 126 -12.23 -24.84 -9.25
CA GLU A 126 -13.57 -25.38 -9.36
C GLU A 126 -14.09 -25.82 -7.98
N PRO A 127 -15.37 -25.54 -7.62
CA PRO A 127 -15.91 -25.98 -6.35
C PRO A 127 -15.91 -27.50 -6.30
N ALA A 128 -15.07 -28.06 -5.43
CA ALA A 128 -14.92 -29.49 -5.21
C ALA A 128 -16.29 -30.13 -4.95
N GLN A 129 -16.68 -30.98 -5.89
CA GLN A 129 -17.78 -31.93 -5.79
C GLN A 129 -17.64 -32.80 -4.53
N PRO A 130 -18.75 -33.30 -3.95
CA PRO A 130 -18.72 -33.98 -2.66
C PRO A 130 -17.92 -35.28 -2.74
N MET A 131 -17.16 -35.51 -1.66
CA MET A 131 -16.28 -36.64 -1.40
C MET A 131 -16.74 -37.97 -1.99
N GLN A 132 -16.01 -38.49 -2.97
CA GLN A 132 -16.02 -39.92 -3.27
C GLN A 132 -14.88 -40.58 -2.50
N GLN A 133 -15.27 -41.53 -1.67
CA GLN A 133 -14.45 -42.32 -0.76
C GLN A 133 -13.26 -42.97 -1.49
N PRO A 134 -12.07 -43.09 -0.87
CA PRO A 134 -11.01 -43.89 -1.46
C PRO A 134 -11.46 -45.36 -1.45
N MET A 135 -11.53 -45.97 -2.63
CA MET A 135 -11.66 -47.43 -2.74
C MET A 135 -10.44 -48.09 -2.10
N GLU A 136 -10.66 -48.85 -1.03
CA GLU A 136 -9.66 -49.74 -0.43
C GLU A 136 -9.16 -50.76 -1.48
N PRO A 137 -7.85 -51.05 -1.55
CA PRO A 137 -7.37 -52.17 -2.32
C PRO A 137 -7.81 -53.46 -1.62
N THR A 138 -8.60 -54.27 -2.31
CA THR A 138 -9.06 -55.61 -1.89
C THR A 138 -7.88 -56.47 -1.42
N GLN A 139 -7.66 -56.53 -0.10
CA GLN A 139 -6.90 -57.62 0.50
C GLN A 139 -7.81 -58.83 0.60
N GLN A 140 -7.57 -59.80 -0.28
CA GLN A 140 -8.19 -61.12 -0.26
C GLN A 140 -7.89 -61.80 1.08
N PRO A 141 -8.88 -62.12 1.93
CA PRO A 141 -8.63 -62.84 3.16
C PRO A 141 -8.32 -64.31 2.84
N ALA A 142 -7.16 -64.78 3.27
CA ALA A 142 -6.86 -66.20 3.40
C ALA A 142 -7.95 -66.84 4.26
N GLN A 143 -8.70 -67.79 3.69
CA GLN A 143 -9.67 -68.54 4.46
C GLN A 143 -8.94 -69.44 5.48
N PRO A 144 -9.35 -69.44 6.77
CA PRO A 144 -8.87 -70.41 7.72
C PRO A 144 -9.51 -71.77 7.44
N MET A 145 -8.69 -72.81 7.56
CA MET A 145 -9.14 -74.20 7.62
C MET A 145 -10.21 -74.38 8.71
N GLN A 146 -11.20 -75.22 8.42
CA GLN A 146 -12.11 -75.81 9.40
C GLN A 146 -12.06 -77.35 9.26
N PRO A 147 -12.42 -78.07 10.33
CA PRO A 147 -11.62 -79.16 10.93
C PRO A 147 -11.61 -80.49 10.18
#